data_AF-A0A4R0KPV8-F1
#
_entry.id   AF-A0A4R0KPV8-F1
#
_cell.length_a   1.000
_cell.length_b   1.000
_cell.length_c   1.000
_cell.angle_alpha   90.00
_cell.angle_beta   90.00
_cell.angle_gamma   90.00
#
_symmetry.space_group_name_H-M   'P 1'
#
loop_
_entity.id
_entity.type
_entity.pdbx_description
1 polymer ?
#
loop_
_entity_poly.entity_id
_entity_poly.type
_entity_poly.pdbx_seq_one_letter_code
_entity_poly.pdbx_strand_id
1 'polypeptide(L)'
;MLRALMVAGLTAVLLTGQTTAAPAAPTAQVTGAYLQITADGVATDPGFEGASHAHAALAAMYDVTGDPHQRQAADELLNYILGRKPGQMSTDLALQFLRSPYLQSDPRLGANLETFMTALLDLYASQPDKVLRTGDIRTLTGRAELLVDYAGYLEHRHGDLARIQSADAAARGMLDRVAALQYTSEEAVSSFHNDRYVGAFPHFVAGDDGNMGTWDVEHWAPSMLSLDQYAAVRALATGYGRFHTATYNDAAASGTRHLLGTTQIDPDLIYAGAPAGFPLDGAKYVIGEETGEQPYLITYGWSPNAIAQLGTALKAVRDNRVKVPDSAAWLASYWRGTPPRSVLAPGQFWHGLDAKIEYTHRFIEATQLAVPADFPWLDLDRTTFPGTGDDDIRRGGWYDGSGRGTMSAVYSRLAMTGYVQSGGHNIPMLNQAAHWWERMIVRS
;
A
#
# COMPACT_ATOMS: atom_id res chain seq x y z
N MET A 1 24.69 -78.07 -34.49
CA MET A 1 25.01 -76.74 -33.91
C MET A 1 23.94 -76.39 -32.89
N LEU A 2 24.32 -75.60 -31.89
CA LEU A 2 23.72 -75.46 -30.57
C LEU A 2 22.24 -75.01 -30.50
N ARG A 3 21.56 -75.58 -29.47
CA ARG A 3 20.59 -75.01 -28.50
C ARG A 3 19.34 -74.28 -29.03
N ALA A 4 18.13 -74.83 -28.85
CA ALA A 4 17.29 -74.81 -27.63
C ALA A 4 16.86 -73.37 -27.26
N LEU A 5 15.59 -73.01 -27.04
CA LEU A 5 14.53 -73.63 -26.24
C LEU A 5 13.19 -72.91 -26.57
N MET A 6 12.10 -73.68 -26.60
CA MET A 6 10.82 -73.49 -25.87
C MET A 6 10.03 -72.16 -25.92
N VAL A 7 8.70 -72.11 -25.70
CA VAL A 7 7.54 -73.01 -25.69
C VAL A 7 6.37 -72.11 -25.25
N ALA A 8 5.18 -72.36 -25.81
CA ALA A 8 3.85 -72.12 -25.27
C ALA A 8 3.38 -70.72 -24.83
N GLY A 9 2.14 -70.43 -25.25
CA GLY A 9 1.06 -70.25 -24.29
C GLY A 9 0.55 -68.83 -24.13
N LEU A 10 -0.29 -68.38 -25.06
CA LEU A 10 -1.06 -67.14 -24.93
C LEU A 10 -2.55 -67.45 -24.80
N THR A 11 -2.95 -67.82 -23.59
CA THR A 11 -4.30 -67.57 -23.03
C THR A 11 -4.23 -67.70 -21.51
N ALA A 12 -4.14 -66.58 -20.79
CA ALA A 12 -4.55 -66.48 -19.39
C ALA A 12 -4.83 -65.01 -19.04
N VAL A 13 -5.98 -64.81 -18.40
CA VAL A 13 -6.61 -63.55 -18.01
C VAL A 13 -6.09 -63.12 -16.62
N LEU A 14 -6.22 -61.83 -16.29
CA LEU A 14 -6.21 -61.20 -14.95
C LEU A 14 -4.86 -61.05 -14.23
N LEU A 15 -4.42 -59.78 -14.10
CA LEU A 15 -3.90 -59.13 -12.87
C LEU A 15 -3.29 -57.75 -13.24
N THR A 16 -4.11 -56.80 -13.69
CA THR A 16 -3.72 -55.39 -13.62
C THR A 16 -4.03 -54.91 -12.21
N GLY A 17 -2.98 -54.75 -11.42
CA GLY A 17 -3.06 -54.32 -10.03
C GLY A 17 -3.92 -53.07 -9.88
N GLN A 18 -4.75 -53.06 -8.85
CA GLN A 18 -5.16 -51.81 -8.21
C GLN A 18 -3.86 -51.07 -7.87
N THR A 19 -3.56 -50.01 -8.62
CA THR A 19 -2.68 -48.96 -8.11
C THR A 19 -3.38 -48.41 -6.88
N THR A 20 -2.99 -48.90 -5.71
CA THR A 20 -3.17 -48.16 -4.47
C THR A 20 -2.65 -46.77 -4.75
N ALA A 21 -3.56 -45.80 -4.87
CA ALA A 21 -3.18 -44.40 -4.93
C ALA A 21 -2.22 -44.19 -3.77
N ALA A 22 -1.00 -43.74 -4.09
CA ALA A 22 -0.08 -43.32 -3.05
C ALA A 22 -0.86 -42.38 -2.11
N PRO A 23 -0.80 -42.57 -0.78
CA PRO A 23 -1.43 -41.62 0.13
C PRO A 23 -0.96 -40.24 -0.31
N ALA A 24 -1.91 -39.34 -0.59
CA ALA A 24 -1.59 -37.96 -0.93
C ALA A 24 -0.60 -37.50 0.14
N ALA A 25 0.60 -37.08 -0.30
CA ALA A 25 1.58 -36.54 0.62
C ALA A 25 0.86 -35.47 1.46
N PRO A 26 0.99 -35.48 2.79
CA PRO A 26 0.35 -34.47 3.62
C PRO A 26 0.74 -33.12 3.04
N THR A 27 -0.24 -32.37 2.55
CA THR A 27 -0.02 -31.01 2.06
C THR A 27 0.45 -30.22 3.27
N ALA A 28 1.73 -29.82 3.25
CA ALA A 28 2.34 -29.09 4.35
C ALA A 28 1.44 -27.90 4.70
N GLN A 29 1.00 -27.83 5.96
CA GLN A 29 0.03 -26.82 6.39
C GLN A 29 0.74 -25.52 6.72
N VAL A 30 0.17 -24.38 6.30
CA VAL A 30 0.70 -23.07 6.68
C VAL A 30 0.57 -22.87 8.19
N THR A 31 1.68 -22.57 8.86
CA THR A 31 1.75 -22.32 10.31
C THR A 31 1.98 -20.85 10.67
N GLY A 32 2.28 -20.02 9.66
CA GLY A 32 2.44 -18.58 9.77
C GLY A 32 3.24 -18.04 8.59
N ALA A 33 3.60 -16.77 8.66
CA ALA A 33 4.65 -16.21 7.81
C ALA A 33 5.50 -15.22 8.60
N TYR A 34 6.74 -15.03 8.16
CA TYR A 34 7.67 -14.08 8.79
C TYR A 34 7.15 -12.64 8.65
N LEU A 35 7.35 -11.80 9.68
CA LEU A 35 7.02 -10.38 9.63
C LEU A 35 8.18 -9.55 9.05
N GLN A 36 9.39 -9.98 9.35
CA GLN A 36 10.62 -9.38 8.86
C GLN A 36 11.68 -10.47 8.66
N ILE A 37 12.48 -10.30 7.62
CA ILE A 37 13.73 -11.03 7.42
C ILE A 37 14.84 -9.98 7.43
N THR A 38 15.73 -10.03 8.41
CA THR A 38 16.83 -9.06 8.49
C THR A 38 17.94 -9.38 7.48
N ALA A 39 18.86 -8.43 7.29
CA ALA A 39 20.00 -8.58 6.38
C ALA A 39 20.75 -9.87 6.67
N ASP A 40 21.04 -10.16 7.94
CA ASP A 40 21.69 -11.36 8.43
C ASP A 40 20.86 -12.66 8.32
N GLY A 41 19.67 -12.60 7.71
CA GLY A 41 18.75 -13.73 7.56
C GLY A 41 18.07 -14.15 8.86
N VAL A 42 18.15 -13.34 9.91
CA VAL A 42 17.36 -13.56 11.13
C VAL A 42 15.92 -13.20 10.82
N ALA A 43 15.08 -14.23 10.76
CA ALA A 43 13.64 -14.04 10.62
C ALA A 43 13.01 -13.84 12.02
N THR A 44 12.11 -12.87 12.14
CA THR A 44 11.24 -12.76 13.33
C THR A 44 10.34 -13.98 13.41
N ASP A 45 9.92 -14.42 14.59
CA ASP A 45 9.02 -15.59 14.73
C ASP A 45 7.83 -15.55 13.75
N PRO A 46 7.58 -16.64 13.01
CA PRO A 46 6.49 -16.68 12.05
C PRO A 46 5.16 -16.56 12.76
N GLY A 47 4.28 -15.71 12.23
CA GLY A 47 3.09 -15.32 12.97
C GLY A 47 1.93 -14.88 12.09
N PHE A 48 0.83 -14.59 12.78
CA PHE A 48 -0.42 -14.14 12.19
C PHE A 48 -0.28 -12.84 11.37
N GLU A 49 0.55 -11.91 11.84
CA GLU A 49 0.75 -10.61 11.21
C GLU A 49 1.47 -10.74 9.86
N GLY A 50 2.59 -11.46 9.81
CA GLY A 50 3.28 -11.76 8.56
C GLY A 50 2.37 -12.49 7.57
N ALA A 51 1.56 -13.44 8.04
CA ALA A 51 0.60 -14.16 7.19
C ALA A 51 -0.45 -13.22 6.57
N SER A 52 -0.93 -12.24 7.34
CA SER A 52 -1.89 -11.23 6.87
C SER A 52 -1.28 -10.33 5.78
N HIS A 53 -0.02 -9.93 5.92
CA HIS A 53 0.68 -9.13 4.91
C HIS A 53 0.95 -9.93 3.64
N ALA A 54 1.42 -11.18 3.76
CA ALA A 54 1.65 -12.06 2.62
C ALA A 54 0.37 -12.34 1.85
N HIS A 55 -0.73 -12.63 2.55
CA HIS A 55 -2.05 -12.82 1.94
C HIS A 55 -2.45 -11.59 1.13
N ALA A 56 -2.37 -10.40 1.73
CA ALA A 56 -2.76 -9.16 1.06
C ALA A 56 -1.92 -8.88 -0.19
N ALA A 57 -0.62 -9.13 -0.16
CA ALA A 57 0.24 -8.96 -1.33
C ALA A 57 -0.09 -9.99 -2.41
N LEU A 58 -0.13 -11.29 -2.08
CA LEU A 58 -0.40 -12.37 -3.04
C LEU A 58 -1.77 -12.26 -3.69
N ALA A 59 -2.81 -11.89 -2.93
CA ALA A 59 -4.15 -11.65 -3.46
C ALA A 59 -4.15 -10.48 -4.47
N ALA A 60 -3.45 -9.38 -4.17
CA ALA A 60 -3.35 -8.24 -5.08
C ALA A 60 -2.58 -8.60 -6.36
N MET A 61 -1.47 -9.35 -6.25
CA MET A 61 -0.72 -9.82 -7.41
C MET A 61 -1.57 -10.77 -8.27
N TYR A 62 -2.30 -11.69 -7.65
CA TYR A 62 -3.18 -12.64 -8.35
C TYR A 62 -4.28 -11.95 -9.17
N ASP A 63 -4.88 -10.88 -8.67
CA ASP A 63 -5.90 -10.11 -9.41
C ASP A 63 -5.39 -9.58 -10.76
N VAL A 64 -4.06 -9.44 -10.91
CA VAL A 64 -3.42 -9.02 -12.16
C VAL A 64 -2.86 -10.19 -12.96
N THR A 65 -2.12 -11.09 -12.29
CA THR A 65 -1.34 -12.14 -12.96
C THR A 65 -2.19 -13.33 -13.36
N GLY A 66 -3.27 -13.61 -12.61
CA GLY A 66 -4.04 -14.84 -12.73
C GLY A 66 -3.25 -16.11 -12.39
N ASP A 67 -2.06 -16.01 -11.78
CA ASP A 67 -1.18 -17.15 -11.51
C ASP A 67 -1.81 -18.10 -10.46
N PRO A 68 -2.05 -19.38 -10.80
CA PRO A 68 -2.62 -20.35 -9.86
C PRO A 68 -1.78 -20.58 -8.60
N HIS A 69 -0.46 -20.43 -8.65
CA HIS A 69 0.41 -20.61 -7.48
C HIS A 69 0.21 -19.49 -6.46
N GLN A 70 0.08 -18.25 -6.94
CA GLN A 70 -0.23 -17.08 -6.10
C GLN A 70 -1.58 -17.26 -5.40
N ARG A 71 -2.59 -17.69 -6.15
CA ARG A 71 -3.91 -18.02 -5.59
C ARG A 71 -3.83 -19.11 -4.53
N GLN A 72 -3.14 -20.21 -4.82
CA GLN A 72 -3.02 -21.31 -3.87
C GLN A 72 -2.37 -20.83 -2.56
N ALA A 73 -1.26 -20.09 -2.63
CA ALA A 73 -0.58 -19.56 -1.47
C ALA A 73 -1.46 -18.56 -0.69
N ALA A 74 -2.20 -17.69 -1.39
CA ALA A 74 -3.16 -16.77 -0.77
C ALA A 74 -4.29 -17.52 -0.06
N ASP A 75 -4.89 -18.54 -0.70
CA ASP A 75 -5.95 -19.37 -0.11
C ASP A 75 -5.45 -20.12 1.15
N GLU A 76 -4.24 -20.67 1.12
CA GLU A 76 -3.59 -21.33 2.27
C GLU A 76 -3.40 -20.36 3.45
N LEU A 77 -2.89 -19.15 3.17
CA LEU A 77 -2.71 -18.11 4.18
C LEU A 77 -4.06 -17.63 4.75
N LEU A 78 -5.07 -17.44 3.90
CA LEU A 78 -6.41 -17.05 4.33
C LEU A 78 -7.02 -18.10 5.25
N ASN A 79 -6.88 -19.39 4.92
CA ASN A 79 -7.33 -20.49 5.76
C ASN A 79 -6.64 -20.50 7.13
N TYR A 80 -5.33 -20.24 7.17
CA TYR A 80 -4.60 -20.10 8.43
C TYR A 80 -5.12 -18.91 9.26
N ILE A 81 -5.29 -17.74 8.63
CA ILE A 81 -5.78 -16.51 9.28
C ILE A 81 -7.18 -16.75 9.88
N LEU A 82 -8.11 -17.25 9.08
CA LEU A 82 -9.49 -17.48 9.51
C LEU A 82 -9.62 -18.67 10.46
N GLY A 83 -8.74 -19.68 10.39
CA GLY A 83 -8.68 -20.75 11.37
C GLY A 83 -8.27 -20.24 12.77
N ARG A 84 -7.39 -19.24 12.83
CA ARG A 84 -6.94 -18.59 14.08
C ARG A 84 -7.94 -17.53 14.57
N LYS A 85 -8.50 -16.74 13.66
CA LYS A 85 -9.46 -15.67 13.94
C LYS A 85 -10.59 -15.69 12.90
N PRO A 86 -11.66 -16.48 13.13
CA PRO A 86 -12.73 -16.67 12.15
C PRO A 86 -13.42 -15.39 11.69
N GLY A 87 -13.57 -14.40 12.58
CA GLY A 87 -14.17 -13.09 12.28
C GLY A 87 -13.17 -12.02 11.87
N GLN A 88 -11.94 -12.37 11.48
CA GLN A 88 -10.92 -11.37 11.13
C GLN A 88 -11.39 -10.51 9.95
N MET A 89 -11.50 -9.20 10.21
CA MET A 89 -11.66 -8.17 9.19
C MET A 89 -11.01 -6.89 9.70
N SER A 90 -10.19 -6.27 8.87
CA SER A 90 -9.61 -4.95 9.09
C SER A 90 -10.05 -4.01 7.97
N THR A 91 -9.90 -2.69 8.15
CA THR A 91 -10.20 -1.72 7.10
C THR A 91 -9.45 -2.03 5.81
N ASP A 92 -8.15 -2.36 5.90
CA ASP A 92 -7.32 -2.72 4.74
C ASP A 92 -7.84 -3.97 4.02
N LEU A 93 -8.18 -5.03 4.76
CA LEU A 93 -8.72 -6.26 4.17
C LEU A 93 -10.11 -6.05 3.57
N ALA A 94 -10.95 -5.23 4.22
CA ALA A 94 -12.28 -4.88 3.74
C ALA A 94 -12.19 -4.09 2.43
N LEU A 95 -11.33 -3.07 2.37
CA LEU A 95 -11.06 -2.32 1.13
C LEU A 95 -10.56 -3.23 0.01
N GLN A 96 -9.63 -4.14 0.33
CA GLN A 96 -9.11 -5.09 -0.67
C GLN A 96 -10.21 -6.04 -1.17
N PHE A 97 -11.05 -6.57 -0.26
CA PHE A 97 -12.21 -7.39 -0.61
C PHE A 97 -13.14 -6.65 -1.58
N LEU A 98 -13.47 -5.38 -1.30
CA LEU A 98 -14.36 -4.60 -2.16
C LEU A 98 -13.81 -4.37 -3.57
N ARG A 99 -12.48 -4.46 -3.75
CA ARG A 99 -11.78 -4.22 -5.02
C ARG A 99 -11.37 -5.48 -5.77
N SER A 100 -11.33 -6.63 -5.09
CA SER A 100 -10.80 -7.89 -5.62
C SER A 100 -11.92 -8.87 -5.97
N PRO A 101 -12.16 -9.19 -7.26
CA PRO A 101 -13.10 -10.23 -7.65
C PRO A 101 -12.74 -11.60 -7.06
N TYR A 102 -11.44 -11.89 -6.91
CA TYR A 102 -10.94 -13.09 -6.26
C TYR A 102 -11.42 -13.18 -4.81
N LEU A 103 -11.16 -12.16 -3.99
CA LEU A 103 -11.56 -12.18 -2.58
C LEU A 103 -13.09 -12.16 -2.40
N GLN A 104 -13.83 -11.51 -3.31
CA GLN A 104 -15.30 -11.53 -3.29
C GLN A 104 -15.91 -12.92 -3.50
N SER A 105 -15.14 -13.87 -4.04
CA SER A 105 -15.60 -15.25 -4.19
C SER A 105 -15.59 -16.05 -2.88
N ASP A 106 -14.92 -15.56 -1.82
CA ASP A 106 -14.89 -16.22 -0.52
C ASP A 106 -16.07 -15.77 0.36
N PRO A 107 -17.05 -16.64 0.65
CA PRO A 107 -18.23 -16.28 1.43
C PRO A 107 -17.91 -15.93 2.90
N ARG A 108 -16.78 -16.43 3.44
CA ARG A 108 -16.37 -16.14 4.83
C ARG A 108 -15.96 -14.67 4.95
N LEU A 109 -15.23 -14.16 3.97
CA LEU A 109 -14.86 -12.74 3.90
C LEU A 109 -16.08 -11.85 3.73
N GLY A 110 -17.06 -12.26 2.93
CA GLY A 110 -18.34 -11.55 2.80
C GLY A 110 -19.09 -11.43 4.14
N ALA A 111 -19.21 -12.53 4.90
CA ALA A 111 -19.84 -12.50 6.22
C ALA A 111 -19.06 -11.64 7.23
N ASN A 112 -17.73 -11.70 7.20
CA ASN A 112 -16.87 -10.88 8.04
C ASN A 112 -16.97 -9.39 7.70
N LEU A 113 -17.11 -9.04 6.41
CA LEU A 113 -17.34 -7.66 5.96
C LEU A 113 -18.65 -7.14 6.56
N GLU A 114 -19.75 -7.87 6.42
CA GLU A 114 -21.06 -7.41 6.94
C GLU A 114 -21.05 -7.21 8.47
N THR A 115 -20.37 -8.10 9.19
CA THR A 115 -20.17 -7.96 10.64
C THR A 115 -19.36 -6.71 10.96
N PHE A 116 -18.25 -6.50 10.24
CA PHE A 116 -17.37 -5.34 10.43
C PHE A 116 -18.06 -4.01 10.11
N MET A 117 -18.80 -3.94 8.99
CA MET A 117 -19.55 -2.75 8.60
C MET A 117 -20.68 -2.44 9.58
N THR A 118 -21.34 -3.46 10.13
CA THR A 118 -22.36 -3.27 11.17
C THR A 118 -21.74 -2.66 12.42
N ALA A 119 -20.64 -3.23 12.91
CA ALA A 119 -19.94 -2.69 14.08
C ALA A 119 -19.44 -1.26 13.87
N LEU A 120 -18.94 -0.93 12.68
CA LEU A 120 -18.48 0.43 12.35
C LEU A 120 -19.65 1.43 12.31
N LEU A 121 -20.76 1.07 11.68
CA LEU A 121 -21.93 1.94 11.58
C LEU A 121 -22.61 2.13 12.95
N ASP A 122 -22.71 1.07 13.76
CA ASP A 122 -23.25 1.15 15.12
C ASP A 122 -22.34 1.99 16.03
N LEU A 123 -21.02 1.88 15.87
CA LEU A 123 -20.06 2.72 16.59
C LEU A 123 -20.23 4.19 16.21
N TYR A 124 -20.35 4.49 14.92
CA TYR A 124 -20.58 5.86 14.45
C TYR A 124 -21.91 6.42 14.94
N ALA A 125 -22.99 5.63 14.89
CA ALA A 125 -24.31 6.05 15.33
C ALA A 125 -24.40 6.29 16.84
N SER A 126 -23.74 5.44 17.65
CA SER A 126 -23.80 5.53 19.11
C SER A 126 -22.76 6.49 19.72
N GLN A 127 -21.58 6.58 19.10
CA GLN A 127 -20.40 7.28 19.65
C GLN A 127 -19.61 7.99 18.53
N PRO A 128 -20.22 8.95 17.81
CA PRO A 128 -19.60 9.58 16.65
C PRO A 128 -18.25 10.22 16.97
N ASP A 129 -18.09 10.85 18.14
CA ASP A 129 -16.83 11.47 18.53
C ASP A 129 -15.67 10.48 18.68
N LYS A 130 -15.93 9.22 19.06
CA LYS A 130 -14.88 8.17 19.09
C LYS A 130 -14.38 7.81 17.69
N VAL A 131 -15.19 8.08 16.67
CA VAL A 131 -14.81 7.84 15.27
C VAL A 131 -14.19 9.09 14.67
N LEU A 132 -14.73 10.27 14.99
CA LEU A 132 -14.38 11.54 14.34
C LEU A 132 -13.28 12.33 15.04
N ARG A 133 -12.99 12.08 16.32
CA ARG A 133 -12.14 12.98 17.14
C ARG A 133 -10.97 12.29 17.84
N THR A 134 -10.74 11.01 17.58
CA THR A 134 -9.69 10.22 18.25
C THR A 134 -8.97 9.26 17.30
N GLY A 135 -7.64 9.25 17.34
CA GLY A 135 -6.80 8.24 16.68
C GLY A 135 -5.88 8.82 15.59
N ASP A 136 -5.29 7.93 14.79
CA ASP A 136 -4.48 8.29 13.61
C ASP A 136 -5.41 8.69 12.45
N ILE A 137 -5.02 9.74 11.70
CA ILE A 137 -5.79 10.20 10.53
C ILE A 137 -6.00 9.10 9.48
N ARG A 138 -5.08 8.14 9.34
CA ARG A 138 -5.21 6.98 8.45
C ARG A 138 -6.37 6.06 8.85
N THR A 139 -6.70 6.00 10.13
CA THR A 139 -7.88 5.25 10.59
C THR A 139 -9.17 5.93 10.16
N LEU A 140 -9.23 7.26 10.31
CA LEU A 140 -10.40 8.06 9.91
C LEU A 140 -10.59 8.01 8.39
N THR A 141 -9.54 8.30 7.63
CA THR A 141 -9.55 8.34 6.16
C THR A 141 -9.80 6.97 5.55
N GLY A 142 -9.18 5.90 6.07
CA GLY A 142 -9.42 4.54 5.61
C GLY A 142 -10.86 4.06 5.85
N ARG A 143 -11.48 4.43 6.99
CA ARG A 143 -12.89 4.13 7.26
C ARG A 143 -13.83 4.92 6.36
N ALA A 144 -13.52 6.19 6.10
CA ALA A 144 -14.28 7.02 5.17
C ALA A 144 -14.26 6.43 3.76
N GLU A 145 -13.07 6.07 3.26
CA GLU A 145 -12.87 5.39 1.97
C GLU A 145 -13.64 4.07 1.91
N LEU A 146 -13.55 3.25 2.97
CA LEU A 146 -14.26 1.97 3.05
C LEU A 146 -15.78 2.14 2.97
N LEU A 147 -16.35 3.13 3.65
CA LEU A 147 -17.79 3.37 3.64
C LEU A 147 -18.28 3.83 2.27
N VAL A 148 -17.50 4.65 1.56
CA VAL A 148 -17.77 5.05 0.17
C VAL A 148 -17.78 3.83 -0.75
N ASP A 149 -16.73 3.00 -0.70
CA ASP A 149 -16.61 1.81 -1.52
C ASP A 149 -17.70 0.76 -1.18
N TYR A 150 -18.04 0.61 0.11
CA TYR A 150 -19.09 -0.31 0.56
C TYR A 150 -20.48 0.11 0.08
N ALA A 151 -20.79 1.41 0.13
CA ALA A 151 -22.04 1.93 -0.42
C ALA A 151 -22.15 1.66 -1.92
N GLY A 152 -21.07 1.89 -2.68
CA GLY A 152 -20.98 1.52 -4.09
C GLY A 152 -21.15 0.01 -4.32
N TYR A 153 -20.51 -0.82 -3.50
CA TYR A 153 -20.65 -2.28 -3.57
C TYR A 153 -22.10 -2.75 -3.35
N LEU A 154 -22.80 -2.17 -2.37
CA LEU A 154 -24.21 -2.45 -2.14
C LEU A 154 -25.09 -2.02 -3.31
N GLU A 155 -24.84 -0.85 -3.91
CA GLU A 155 -25.58 -0.38 -5.10
C GLU A 155 -25.47 -1.37 -6.26
N HIS A 156 -24.26 -1.87 -6.54
CA HIS A 156 -24.02 -2.85 -7.60
C HIS A 156 -24.71 -4.20 -7.36
N ARG A 157 -24.96 -4.56 -6.10
CA ARG A 157 -25.61 -5.82 -5.71
C ARG A 157 -27.08 -5.66 -5.33
N HIS A 158 -27.68 -4.49 -5.56
CA HIS A 158 -29.06 -4.18 -5.15
C HIS A 158 -29.31 -4.40 -3.64
N GLY A 159 -28.35 -3.98 -2.82
CA GLY A 159 -28.45 -3.99 -1.35
C GLY A 159 -29.52 -3.03 -0.81
N ASP A 160 -29.78 -3.13 0.49
CA ASP A 160 -30.78 -2.31 1.17
C ASP A 160 -30.45 -0.80 1.09
N LEU A 161 -31.40 0.00 0.62
CA LEU A 161 -31.27 1.45 0.50
C LEU A 161 -30.98 2.11 1.85
N ALA A 162 -31.57 1.63 2.95
CA ALA A 162 -31.32 2.19 4.28
C ALA A 162 -29.85 1.97 4.71
N ARG A 163 -29.27 0.84 4.29
CA ARG A 163 -27.87 0.52 4.54
C ARG A 163 -26.93 1.39 3.73
N ILE A 164 -27.23 1.61 2.45
CA ILE A 164 -26.49 2.55 1.58
C ILE A 164 -26.51 3.96 2.16
N GLN A 165 -27.68 4.45 2.56
CA GLN A 165 -27.84 5.78 3.17
C GLN A 165 -27.07 5.92 4.50
N SER A 166 -27.05 4.86 5.32
CA SER A 166 -26.28 4.84 6.57
C SER A 166 -24.78 4.89 6.31
N ALA A 167 -24.30 4.13 5.32
CA ALA A 167 -22.90 4.19 4.91
C ALA A 167 -22.52 5.57 4.38
N ASP A 168 -23.37 6.18 3.55
CA ASP A 168 -23.15 7.53 3.02
C ASP A 168 -23.12 8.60 4.09
N ALA A 169 -24.06 8.54 5.06
CA ALA A 169 -24.10 9.50 6.16
C ALA A 169 -22.84 9.42 7.02
N ALA A 170 -22.37 8.20 7.34
CA ALA A 170 -21.15 7.99 8.09
C ALA A 170 -19.90 8.42 7.31
N ALA A 171 -19.82 8.07 6.01
CA ALA A 171 -18.73 8.49 5.13
C ALA A 171 -18.64 10.02 5.05
N ARG A 172 -19.75 10.71 4.82
CA ARG A 172 -19.80 12.18 4.77
C ARG A 172 -19.31 12.80 6.07
N GLY A 173 -19.80 12.34 7.23
CA GLY A 173 -19.33 12.87 8.52
C GLY A 173 -17.83 12.70 8.73
N MET A 174 -17.26 11.57 8.32
CA MET A 174 -15.81 11.34 8.39
C MET A 174 -15.04 12.21 7.38
N LEU A 175 -15.53 12.37 6.15
CA LEU A 175 -14.89 13.20 5.12
C LEU A 175 -14.96 14.70 5.44
N ASP A 176 -16.10 15.17 5.95
CA ASP A 176 -16.27 16.53 6.46
C ASP A 176 -15.23 16.80 7.55
N ARG A 177 -15.01 15.83 8.42
CA ARG A 177 -13.99 15.92 9.46
C ARG A 177 -12.58 15.95 8.89
N VAL A 178 -12.24 15.08 7.93
CA VAL A 178 -10.91 15.08 7.28
C VAL A 178 -10.65 16.42 6.58
N ALA A 179 -11.64 16.97 5.87
CA ALA A 179 -11.50 18.25 5.20
C ALA A 179 -11.29 19.40 6.20
N ALA A 180 -12.02 19.37 7.34
CA ALA A 180 -11.88 20.37 8.40
C ALA A 180 -10.52 20.32 9.13
N LEU A 181 -9.78 19.21 9.03
CA LEU A 181 -8.46 19.06 9.64
C LEU A 181 -7.31 19.56 8.74
N GLN A 182 -7.59 19.99 7.50
CA GLN A 182 -6.55 20.47 6.59
C GLN A 182 -6.04 21.85 7.02
N TYR A 183 -4.73 21.97 7.18
CA TYR A 183 -4.12 23.23 7.60
C TYR A 183 -4.19 24.29 6.50
N THR A 184 -4.73 25.44 6.83
CA THR A 184 -4.56 26.67 6.05
C THR A 184 -3.14 27.24 6.23
N SER A 185 -2.81 28.28 5.44
CA SER A 185 -1.53 28.98 5.62
C SER A 185 -1.38 29.64 6.98
N GLU A 186 -2.47 30.13 7.57
CA GLU A 186 -2.43 30.74 8.90
C GLU A 186 -2.12 29.69 9.97
N GLU A 187 -2.84 28.57 9.94
CA GLU A 187 -2.68 27.48 10.90
C GLU A 187 -1.32 26.79 10.80
N ALA A 188 -0.79 26.59 9.58
CA ALA A 188 0.52 25.98 9.41
C ALA A 188 1.64 26.81 10.05
N VAL A 189 1.58 28.14 9.93
CA VAL A 189 2.56 29.06 10.50
C VAL A 189 2.36 29.26 12.01
N SER A 190 1.11 29.35 12.48
CA SER A 190 0.82 29.57 13.88
C SER A 190 1.01 28.33 14.74
N SER A 191 0.64 27.15 14.24
CA SER A 191 0.69 25.88 14.98
C SER A 191 2.02 25.15 14.87
N PHE A 192 2.73 25.29 13.73
CA PHE A 192 3.97 24.53 13.47
C PHE A 192 5.17 25.40 13.15
N HIS A 193 5.00 26.72 13.02
CA HIS A 193 6.04 27.63 12.52
C HIS A 193 6.62 27.20 11.16
N ASN A 194 5.84 26.44 10.38
CA ASN A 194 6.30 25.80 9.15
C ASN A 194 5.25 25.95 8.04
N ASP A 195 5.49 26.90 7.14
CA ASP A 195 4.61 27.15 6.00
C ASP A 195 4.57 26.00 4.98
N ARG A 196 5.48 25.02 5.05
CA ARG A 196 5.44 23.84 4.18
C ARG A 196 4.22 22.98 4.45
N TYR A 197 3.60 23.07 5.63
CA TYR A 197 2.39 22.34 5.98
C TYR A 197 1.08 22.96 5.47
N VAL A 198 1.11 24.08 4.73
CA VAL A 198 -0.10 24.65 4.11
C VAL A 198 -0.77 23.62 3.19
N GLY A 199 -1.99 23.18 3.49
CA GLY A 199 -2.72 22.17 2.73
C GLY A 199 -2.41 20.72 3.11
N ALA A 200 -1.52 20.51 4.10
CA ALA A 200 -1.25 19.20 4.68
C ALA A 200 -2.28 18.86 5.76
N PHE A 201 -2.20 17.63 6.25
CA PHE A 201 -3.08 17.06 7.26
C PHE A 201 -2.30 16.63 8.52
N PRO A 202 -2.95 16.61 9.70
CA PRO A 202 -2.35 16.11 10.94
C PRO A 202 -1.93 14.65 10.84
N HIS A 203 -1.05 14.22 11.75
CA HIS A 203 -0.84 12.81 12.04
C HIS A 203 -1.98 12.23 12.91
N PHE A 204 -2.40 12.96 13.94
CA PHE A 204 -3.46 12.54 14.86
C PHE A 204 -4.72 13.41 14.76
N VAL A 205 -5.85 12.73 14.86
CA VAL A 205 -7.15 13.33 15.10
C VAL A 205 -7.35 13.40 16.61
N ALA A 206 -7.10 14.57 17.19
CA ALA A 206 -7.28 14.83 18.62
C ALA A 206 -7.93 16.20 18.83
N GLY A 207 -9.05 16.24 19.54
CA GLY A 207 -9.80 17.47 19.77
C GLY A 207 -10.40 18.03 18.47
N ASP A 208 -10.50 19.35 18.38
CA ASP A 208 -11.08 20.06 17.23
C ASP A 208 -10.07 20.31 16.11
N ASP A 209 -8.77 20.46 16.41
CA ASP A 209 -7.79 20.95 15.41
C ASP A 209 -6.81 19.88 14.90
N GLY A 210 -6.85 18.66 15.47
CA GLY A 210 -5.83 17.64 15.19
C GLY A 210 -4.43 18.08 15.64
N ASN A 211 -3.46 17.17 15.63
CA ASN A 211 -2.06 17.55 15.92
C ASN A 211 -1.04 16.54 15.37
N MET A 212 0.24 16.86 15.53
CA MET A 212 1.37 16.00 15.21
C MET A 212 1.82 15.12 16.39
N GLY A 213 1.01 15.05 17.45
CA GLY A 213 1.36 14.39 18.70
C GLY A 213 2.45 15.14 19.45
N THR A 214 3.48 14.43 19.88
CA THR A 214 4.65 15.01 20.55
C THR A 214 5.79 15.34 19.58
N TRP A 215 5.56 15.29 18.27
CA TRP A 215 6.59 15.54 17.28
C TRP A 215 6.78 17.03 17.03
N ASP A 216 8.04 17.46 17.09
CA ASP A 216 8.45 18.78 16.61
C ASP A 216 8.68 18.70 15.10
N VAL A 217 7.78 19.33 14.35
CA VAL A 217 7.74 19.32 12.88
C VAL A 217 8.15 20.65 12.25
N GLU A 218 8.69 21.59 13.05
CA GLU A 218 9.04 22.95 12.60
C GLU A 218 9.93 22.93 11.34
N HIS A 219 10.81 21.93 11.25
CA HIS A 219 11.77 21.79 10.16
C HIS A 219 11.49 20.60 9.23
N TRP A 220 10.39 19.87 9.44
CA TRP A 220 10.08 18.69 8.64
C TRP A 220 9.46 19.07 7.30
N ALA A 221 9.81 18.32 6.26
CA ALA A 221 9.02 18.33 5.04
C ALA A 221 7.73 17.50 5.25
N PRO A 222 6.58 17.89 4.64
CA PRO A 222 5.34 17.10 4.71
C PRO A 222 5.49 15.65 4.21
N SER A 223 6.51 15.38 3.37
CA SER A 223 6.85 14.05 2.88
C SER A 223 7.31 13.08 3.99
N MET A 224 7.65 13.58 5.18
CA MET A 224 7.90 12.76 6.37
C MET A 224 6.64 12.04 6.89
N LEU A 225 5.45 12.57 6.55
CA LEU A 225 4.15 11.98 6.87
C LEU A 225 3.43 11.51 5.59
N SER A 226 4.20 11.13 4.57
CA SER A 226 3.71 10.81 3.22
C SER A 226 2.47 9.91 3.21
N LEU A 227 2.48 8.82 3.96
CA LEU A 227 1.36 7.87 4.02
C LEU A 227 0.06 8.50 4.56
N ASP A 228 0.16 9.40 5.55
CA ASP A 228 -0.98 10.11 6.12
C ASP A 228 -1.56 11.09 5.10
N GLN A 229 -0.67 11.84 4.44
CA GLN A 229 -1.05 12.80 3.41
C GLN A 229 -1.74 12.09 2.23
N TYR A 230 -1.18 10.96 1.77
CA TYR A 230 -1.70 10.22 0.62
C TYR A 230 -3.05 9.59 0.93
N ALA A 231 -3.22 9.03 2.14
CA ALA A 231 -4.50 8.47 2.58
C ALA A 231 -5.60 9.54 2.67
N ALA A 232 -5.29 10.71 3.22
CA ALA A 232 -6.25 11.82 3.31
C ALA A 232 -6.68 12.32 1.93
N VAL A 233 -5.73 12.57 1.01
CA VAL A 233 -6.04 13.00 -0.36
C VAL A 233 -6.85 11.94 -1.10
N ARG A 234 -6.49 10.65 -0.98
CA ARG A 234 -7.22 9.55 -1.61
C ARG A 234 -8.66 9.46 -1.11
N ALA A 235 -8.88 9.53 0.19
CA ALA A 235 -10.21 9.48 0.79
C ALA A 235 -11.08 10.68 0.34
N LEU A 236 -10.53 11.90 0.35
CA LEU A 236 -11.23 13.11 -0.10
C LEU A 236 -11.58 13.06 -1.59
N ALA A 237 -10.64 12.62 -2.44
CA ALA A 237 -10.89 12.47 -3.88
C ALA A 237 -11.98 11.43 -4.15
N THR A 238 -11.94 10.29 -3.46
CA THR A 238 -12.94 9.22 -3.55
C THR A 238 -14.31 9.71 -3.07
N GLY A 239 -14.35 10.43 -1.95
CA GLY A 239 -15.54 11.09 -1.44
C GLY A 239 -16.12 12.13 -2.41
N TYR A 240 -15.28 12.94 -3.06
CA TYR A 240 -15.71 13.89 -4.09
C TYR A 240 -16.35 13.18 -5.28
N GLY A 241 -15.79 12.05 -5.72
CA GLY A 241 -16.36 11.24 -6.78
C GLY A 241 -17.77 10.75 -6.48
N ARG A 242 -18.04 10.36 -5.23
CA ARG A 242 -19.35 9.89 -4.81
C ARG A 242 -20.35 11.01 -4.51
N PHE A 243 -19.89 12.08 -3.86
CA PHE A 243 -20.79 13.06 -3.24
C PHE A 243 -20.81 14.42 -3.94
N HIS A 244 -19.84 14.71 -4.80
CA HIS A 244 -19.68 15.97 -5.52
C HIS A 244 -19.68 17.23 -4.62
N THR A 245 -19.26 17.08 -3.36
CA THR A 245 -19.12 18.19 -2.41
C THR A 245 -17.88 19.03 -2.75
N ALA A 246 -18.05 20.35 -2.91
CA ALA A 246 -16.96 21.27 -3.25
C ALA A 246 -15.81 21.23 -2.24
N THR A 247 -16.12 21.18 -0.94
CA THR A 247 -15.11 21.11 0.13
C THR A 247 -14.17 19.91 -0.01
N TYR A 248 -14.66 18.76 -0.49
CA TYR A 248 -13.82 17.58 -0.70
C TYR A 248 -12.89 17.76 -1.90
N ASN A 249 -13.39 18.36 -2.99
CA ASN A 249 -12.57 18.74 -4.13
C ASN A 249 -11.45 19.70 -3.71
N ASP A 250 -11.81 20.76 -3.00
CA ASP A 250 -10.91 21.84 -2.62
C ASP A 250 -9.79 21.32 -1.69
N ALA A 251 -10.15 20.46 -0.72
CA ALA A 251 -9.19 19.85 0.17
C ALA A 251 -8.29 18.82 -0.54
N ALA A 252 -8.86 17.97 -1.42
CA ALA A 252 -8.09 17.02 -2.22
C ALA A 252 -7.12 17.74 -3.18
N ALA A 253 -7.56 18.82 -3.83
CA ALA A 253 -6.75 19.63 -4.74
C ALA A 253 -5.59 20.29 -3.99
N SER A 254 -5.86 20.83 -2.80
CA SER A 254 -4.85 21.47 -1.94
C SER A 254 -3.78 20.47 -1.51
N GLY A 255 -4.20 19.30 -1.02
CA GLY A 255 -3.26 18.23 -0.64
C GLY A 255 -2.47 17.69 -1.82
N THR A 256 -3.08 17.60 -3.02
CA THR A 256 -2.43 17.13 -4.26
C THR A 256 -1.22 17.99 -4.66
N ARG A 257 -1.22 19.28 -4.30
CA ARG A 257 -0.08 20.18 -4.54
C ARG A 257 1.23 19.63 -3.97
N HIS A 258 1.19 19.14 -2.73
CA HIS A 258 2.35 18.54 -2.05
C HIS A 258 2.80 17.25 -2.73
N LEU A 259 1.87 16.53 -3.37
CA LEU A 259 2.12 15.27 -4.04
C LEU A 259 2.89 15.46 -5.35
N LEU A 260 2.57 16.54 -6.07
CA LEU A 260 3.20 16.89 -7.35
C LEU A 260 4.61 17.48 -7.18
N GLY A 261 4.90 18.14 -6.06
CA GLY A 261 6.22 18.72 -5.76
C GLY A 261 7.34 17.69 -5.53
N THR A 262 6.99 16.40 -5.38
CA THR A 262 7.91 15.30 -5.06
C THR A 262 8.78 14.85 -6.25
N THR A 263 9.10 15.70 -7.22
CA THR A 263 10.08 15.36 -8.29
C THR A 263 11.43 16.04 -8.10
N GLN A 264 11.49 17.11 -7.32
CA GLN A 264 12.74 17.72 -6.90
C GLN A 264 13.01 17.31 -5.45
N ILE A 265 14.22 16.84 -5.17
CA ILE A 265 14.68 16.65 -3.79
C ILE A 265 14.57 18.03 -3.12
N ASP A 266 13.79 18.12 -2.02
CA ASP A 266 13.78 19.32 -1.18
C ASP A 266 15.22 19.51 -0.67
N PRO A 267 15.93 20.57 -1.10
CA PRO A 267 17.33 20.77 -0.72
C PRO A 267 17.51 21.01 0.79
N ASP A 268 16.42 21.29 1.51
CA ASP A 268 16.41 21.59 2.94
C ASP A 268 15.77 20.47 3.78
N LEU A 269 15.72 19.23 3.28
CA LEU A 269 15.12 18.10 4.01
C LEU A 269 15.97 17.71 5.24
N ILE A 270 15.44 17.94 6.45
CA ILE A 270 16.06 17.51 7.72
C ILE A 270 15.37 16.24 8.23
N TYR A 271 16.16 15.21 8.54
CA TYR A 271 15.69 13.91 9.05
C TYR A 271 15.60 13.88 10.56
N ALA A 272 14.46 13.42 11.07
CA ALA A 272 14.31 13.09 12.48
C ALA A 272 15.07 11.80 12.84
N GLY A 273 16.09 11.90 13.70
CA GLY A 273 16.67 10.75 14.41
C GLY A 273 18.03 10.22 13.92
N ALA A 274 18.88 11.03 13.28
CA ALA A 274 20.25 10.61 13.00
C ALA A 274 21.04 10.40 14.33
N PRO A 275 21.67 9.23 14.57
CA PRO A 275 22.74 9.16 15.56
C PRO A 275 23.88 10.09 15.12
N ALA A 276 24.57 10.71 16.08
CA ALA A 276 25.70 11.60 15.81
C ALA A 276 26.76 10.87 14.94
N GLY A 277 27.08 11.44 13.78
CA GLY A 277 28.19 10.97 12.92
C GLY A 277 27.88 10.61 11.46
N PHE A 278 26.80 11.10 10.85
CA PHE A 278 26.56 10.93 9.39
C PHE A 278 26.80 12.24 8.62
N PRO A 279 27.55 12.24 7.50
CA PRO A 279 28.07 13.47 6.89
C PRO A 279 27.08 14.06 5.89
N LEU A 280 26.24 14.98 6.34
CA LEU A 280 25.60 15.97 5.44
C LEU A 280 26.10 17.40 5.71
N ASP A 281 27.06 17.58 6.62
CA ASP A 281 27.78 18.84 6.77
C ASP A 281 28.74 19.03 5.58
N GLY A 282 28.31 19.82 4.59
CA GLY A 282 29.22 20.48 3.63
C GLY A 282 29.16 20.07 2.16
N ALA A 283 28.23 19.22 1.73
CA ALA A 283 28.12 18.87 0.30
C ALA A 283 27.37 19.95 -0.51
N LYS A 284 28.11 20.73 -1.29
CA LYS A 284 27.55 21.62 -2.33
C LYS A 284 27.17 20.76 -3.55
N TYR A 285 25.89 20.63 -3.86
CA TYR A 285 25.44 20.02 -5.12
C TYR A 285 25.18 21.09 -6.19
N VAL A 286 25.76 20.90 -7.37
CA VAL A 286 25.51 21.67 -8.59
C VAL A 286 24.57 20.83 -9.46
N ILE A 287 23.44 21.40 -9.87
CA ILE A 287 22.45 20.75 -10.74
C ILE A 287 23.02 20.68 -12.16
N GLY A 288 23.15 19.46 -12.70
CA GLY A 288 23.53 19.19 -14.08
C GLY A 288 22.68 18.07 -14.66
N GLU A 289 22.34 18.20 -15.94
CA GLU A 289 21.58 17.26 -16.76
C GLU A 289 22.10 15.81 -16.70
N GLU A 290 21.20 14.87 -16.99
CA GLU A 290 21.45 13.45 -17.31
C GLU A 290 22.93 13.06 -17.46
N THR A 291 23.56 12.53 -16.41
CA THR A 291 24.56 11.44 -16.42
C THR A 291 25.24 11.32 -15.05
N GLY A 292 24.98 10.19 -14.37
CA GLY A 292 25.92 9.61 -13.40
C GLY A 292 25.95 10.17 -11.96
N GLU A 293 25.61 9.27 -11.02
CA GLU A 293 26.07 9.20 -9.61
C GLU A 293 25.59 10.32 -8.64
N GLN A 294 24.89 10.09 -7.51
CA GLN A 294 24.61 8.92 -6.67
C GLN A 294 23.26 9.09 -5.95
N PRO A 295 22.46 8.03 -5.70
CA PRO A 295 21.31 8.10 -4.80
C PRO A 295 21.51 7.21 -3.56
N TYR A 296 21.90 7.82 -2.43
CA TYR A 296 21.70 7.21 -1.11
C TYR A 296 20.97 8.21 -0.22
N LEU A 297 19.64 8.12 -0.13
CA LEU A 297 18.84 8.79 0.90
C LEU A 297 17.39 8.27 0.83
N ILE A 298 17.00 7.48 1.82
CA ILE A 298 15.59 7.13 2.02
C ILE A 298 14.94 8.30 2.71
N THR A 299 14.45 9.17 1.88
CA THR A 299 13.42 10.15 2.17
C THR A 299 12.11 9.36 2.41
N TYR A 300 11.40 9.59 3.52
CA TYR A 300 10.08 8.96 3.76
C TYR A 300 9.05 9.27 2.65
N GLY A 301 9.33 10.26 1.79
CA GLY A 301 8.58 10.55 0.57
C GLY A 301 8.92 9.70 -0.65
N TRP A 302 9.96 8.86 -0.62
CA TRP A 302 10.47 8.15 -1.80
C TRP A 302 10.81 6.68 -1.56
N SER A 303 10.39 6.11 -0.43
CA SER A 303 10.41 4.66 -0.27
C SER A 303 9.35 4.00 -1.20
N PRO A 304 9.54 2.75 -1.67
CA PRO A 304 8.59 2.06 -2.55
C PRO A 304 7.18 2.00 -1.99
N ASN A 305 7.01 1.83 -0.67
CA ASN A 305 5.69 1.90 -0.04
C ASN A 305 5.06 3.30 -0.16
N ALA A 306 5.83 4.37 0.09
CA ALA A 306 5.32 5.73 -0.07
C ALA A 306 4.97 6.02 -1.54
N ILE A 307 5.86 5.69 -2.48
CA ILE A 307 5.66 5.90 -3.91
C ILE A 307 4.46 5.12 -4.46
N ALA A 308 4.27 3.87 -4.04
CA ALA A 308 3.09 3.10 -4.44
C ALA A 308 1.79 3.73 -3.89
N GLN A 309 1.79 4.17 -2.63
CA GLN A 309 0.62 4.82 -2.03
C GLN A 309 0.36 6.21 -2.65
N LEU A 310 1.41 6.95 -3.02
CA LEU A 310 1.30 8.17 -3.84
C LEU A 310 0.54 7.87 -5.13
N GLY A 311 0.92 6.79 -5.84
CA GLY A 311 0.22 6.35 -7.05
C GLY A 311 -1.28 6.14 -6.84
N THR A 312 -1.69 5.56 -5.71
CA THR A 312 -3.12 5.38 -5.39
C THR A 312 -3.85 6.70 -5.16
N ALA A 313 -3.22 7.67 -4.49
CA ALA A 313 -3.81 8.99 -4.25
C ALA A 313 -3.95 9.77 -5.56
N LEU A 314 -2.91 9.79 -6.40
CA LEU A 314 -2.92 10.45 -7.70
C LEU A 314 -3.97 9.82 -8.63
N LYS A 315 -4.07 8.49 -8.65
CA LYS A 315 -5.12 7.80 -9.40
C LYS A 315 -6.52 8.19 -8.92
N ALA A 316 -6.76 8.27 -7.60
CA ALA A 316 -8.05 8.69 -7.08
C ALA A 316 -8.40 10.13 -7.47
N VAL A 317 -7.43 11.06 -7.41
CA VAL A 317 -7.58 12.45 -7.87
C VAL A 317 -7.96 12.47 -9.35
N ARG A 318 -7.27 11.68 -10.17
CA ARG A 318 -7.51 11.49 -11.60
C ARG A 318 -8.89 10.93 -11.91
N ASP A 319 -9.21 9.77 -11.36
CA ASP A 319 -10.43 9.04 -11.70
C ASP A 319 -11.68 9.81 -11.25
N ASN A 320 -11.60 10.52 -10.12
CA ASN A 320 -12.69 11.34 -9.58
C ASN A 320 -12.70 12.78 -10.08
N ARG A 321 -11.80 13.13 -11.02
CA ARG A 321 -11.77 14.43 -11.71
C ARG A 321 -11.70 15.64 -10.77
N VAL A 322 -10.93 15.53 -9.68
CA VAL A 322 -10.60 16.65 -8.78
C VAL A 322 -9.94 17.80 -9.55
N LYS A 323 -10.42 19.03 -9.38
CA LYS A 323 -9.88 20.21 -10.05
C LYS A 323 -9.33 21.20 -9.05
N VAL A 324 -8.25 21.87 -9.43
CA VAL A 324 -7.73 23.01 -8.68
C VAL A 324 -8.73 24.18 -8.77
N PRO A 325 -9.18 24.75 -7.64
CA PRO A 325 -10.08 25.89 -7.65
C PRO A 325 -9.38 27.17 -8.14
N ASP A 326 -10.05 27.94 -9.00
CA ASP A 326 -9.59 29.26 -9.47
C ASP A 326 -9.94 30.42 -8.50
N SER A 327 -10.43 30.09 -7.30
CA SER A 327 -10.85 31.07 -6.30
C SER A 327 -9.64 31.78 -5.67
N ALA A 328 -9.64 33.12 -5.70
CA ALA A 328 -8.60 33.92 -5.05
C ALA A 328 -8.49 33.64 -3.54
N ALA A 329 -9.62 33.39 -2.86
CA ALA A 329 -9.62 33.05 -1.44
C ALA A 329 -8.96 31.69 -1.19
N TRP A 330 -9.29 30.68 -2.00
CA TRP A 330 -8.68 29.35 -1.89
C TRP A 330 -7.17 29.41 -2.17
N LEU A 331 -6.77 30.13 -3.21
CA LEU A 331 -5.36 30.34 -3.56
C LEU A 331 -4.59 31.04 -2.42
N ALA A 332 -5.19 32.07 -1.81
CA ALA A 332 -4.57 32.75 -0.67
C ALA A 332 -4.43 31.84 0.56
N SER A 333 -5.40 30.95 0.80
CA SER A 333 -5.38 30.02 1.93
C SER A 333 -4.41 28.86 1.75
N TYR A 334 -4.23 28.36 0.52
CA TYR A 334 -3.57 27.07 0.27
C TYR A 334 -2.36 27.13 -0.68
N TRP A 335 -2.05 28.29 -1.25
CA TRP A 335 -0.93 28.44 -2.18
C TRP A 335 0.11 29.44 -1.68
N ARG A 336 1.38 29.02 -1.68
CA ARG A 336 2.51 29.92 -1.45
C ARG A 336 2.86 30.64 -2.74
N GLY A 337 2.55 31.93 -2.83
CA GLY A 337 2.85 32.75 -4.01
C GLY A 337 1.85 32.54 -5.17
N THR A 338 2.31 32.62 -6.42
CA THR A 338 1.46 32.42 -7.60
C THR A 338 1.59 30.97 -8.10
N PRO A 339 0.49 30.23 -8.28
CA PRO A 339 0.54 28.89 -8.86
C PRO A 339 1.07 28.87 -10.29
N PRO A 340 1.87 27.85 -10.66
CA PRO A 340 2.22 27.63 -12.05
C PRO A 340 0.97 27.45 -12.92
N ARG A 341 0.99 28.00 -14.14
CA ARG A 341 -0.11 27.83 -15.10
C ARG A 341 -0.44 26.36 -15.37
N SER A 342 0.56 25.48 -15.29
CA SER A 342 0.40 24.03 -15.45
C SER A 342 -0.47 23.36 -14.38
N VAL A 343 -0.61 23.97 -13.21
CA VAL A 343 -1.46 23.47 -12.12
C VAL A 343 -2.87 24.06 -12.22
N LEU A 344 -3.01 25.28 -12.73
CA LEU A 344 -4.31 25.96 -12.89
C LEU A 344 -5.04 25.56 -14.17
N ALA A 345 -4.32 25.19 -15.23
CA ALA A 345 -4.92 24.72 -16.47
C ALA A 345 -5.31 23.23 -16.35
N PRO A 346 -6.61 22.86 -16.38
CA PRO A 346 -7.04 21.49 -16.10
C PRO A 346 -6.37 20.46 -17.00
N GLY A 347 -6.24 20.73 -18.31
CA GLY A 347 -5.59 19.80 -19.24
C GLY A 347 -4.11 19.54 -18.93
N GLN A 348 -3.39 20.55 -18.43
CA GLN A 348 -1.98 20.41 -18.06
C GLN A 348 -1.82 19.74 -16.69
N PHE A 349 -2.73 20.03 -15.76
CA PHE A 349 -2.80 19.36 -14.46
C PHE A 349 -3.03 17.86 -14.61
N TRP A 350 -3.99 17.46 -15.45
CA TRP A 350 -4.26 16.05 -15.74
C TRP A 350 -3.10 15.34 -16.41
N HIS A 351 -2.45 15.97 -17.40
CA HIS A 351 -1.26 15.40 -18.02
C HIS A 351 -0.11 15.22 -17.02
N GLY A 352 0.09 16.18 -16.11
CA GLY A 352 1.08 16.08 -15.04
C GLY A 352 0.78 14.94 -14.07
N LEU A 353 -0.49 14.73 -13.73
CA LEU A 353 -0.94 13.62 -12.89
C LEU A 353 -0.69 12.27 -13.57
N ASP A 354 -1.08 12.11 -14.83
CA ASP A 354 -0.89 10.86 -15.59
C ASP A 354 0.62 10.52 -15.68
N ALA A 355 1.47 11.49 -16.01
CA ALA A 355 2.91 11.30 -16.07
C ALA A 355 3.51 10.91 -14.70
N LYS A 356 2.97 11.47 -13.60
CA LYS A 356 3.43 11.14 -12.25
C LYS A 356 2.94 9.75 -11.80
N ILE A 357 1.75 9.32 -12.20
CA ILE A 357 1.27 7.95 -11.97
C ILE A 357 2.18 6.95 -12.70
N GLU A 358 2.49 7.20 -13.98
CA GLU A 358 3.41 6.36 -14.75
C GLU A 358 4.80 6.31 -14.08
N TYR A 359 5.29 7.44 -13.57
CA TYR A 359 6.51 7.48 -12.77
C TYR A 359 6.43 6.57 -11.55
N THR A 360 5.32 6.57 -10.80
CA THR A 360 5.18 5.67 -9.64
C THR A 360 5.27 4.21 -10.06
N HIS A 361 4.67 3.82 -11.20
CA HIS A 361 4.74 2.45 -11.69
C HIS A 361 6.16 2.06 -12.08
N ARG A 362 6.82 2.90 -12.89
CA ARG A 362 8.23 2.68 -13.30
C ARG A 362 9.17 2.60 -12.11
N PHE A 363 8.96 3.43 -11.08
CA PHE A 363 9.77 3.38 -9.86
C PHE A 363 9.60 2.05 -9.13
N ILE A 364 8.37 1.57 -8.95
CA ILE A 364 8.12 0.27 -8.31
C ILE A 364 8.73 -0.85 -9.15
N GLU A 365 8.48 -0.86 -10.46
CA GLU A 365 9.04 -1.87 -11.36
C GLU A 365 10.57 -1.90 -11.34
N ALA A 366 11.23 -0.76 -11.24
CA ALA A 366 12.68 -0.67 -11.17
C ALA A 366 13.25 -1.08 -9.78
N THR A 367 12.51 -0.84 -8.70
CA THR A 367 12.98 -1.09 -7.32
C THR A 367 12.58 -2.43 -6.76
N GLN A 368 11.60 -3.11 -7.38
CA GLN A 368 11.08 -4.41 -6.99
C GLN A 368 11.59 -5.54 -7.90
N LEU A 369 12.74 -5.35 -8.56
CA LEU A 369 13.45 -6.42 -9.25
C LEU A 369 14.77 -6.67 -8.52
N ALA A 370 15.31 -7.88 -8.64
CA ALA A 370 16.63 -8.20 -8.13
C ALA A 370 17.63 -7.20 -8.73
N VAL A 371 18.21 -6.35 -7.87
CA VAL A 371 19.21 -5.40 -8.33
C VAL A 371 20.41 -6.22 -8.81
N PRO A 372 20.86 -6.03 -10.06
CA PRO A 372 22.03 -6.75 -10.57
C PRO A 372 23.20 -6.64 -9.60
N ALA A 373 23.98 -7.71 -9.42
CA ALA A 373 25.11 -7.75 -8.50
C ALA A 373 26.27 -6.81 -8.90
N ASP A 374 26.12 -6.06 -9.99
CA ASP A 374 27.06 -5.07 -10.52
C ASP A 374 26.46 -3.65 -10.50
N PHE A 375 25.32 -3.45 -9.83
CA PHE A 375 24.71 -2.13 -9.71
C PHE A 375 25.51 -1.26 -8.72
N PRO A 376 26.03 -0.09 -9.15
CA PRO A 376 27.17 0.59 -8.51
C PRO A 376 26.89 1.26 -7.15
N TRP A 377 25.68 1.14 -6.60
CA TRP A 377 25.26 1.79 -5.35
C TRP A 377 24.58 0.85 -4.35
N LEU A 378 24.62 -0.47 -4.54
CA LEU A 378 24.41 -1.38 -3.40
C LEU A 378 25.79 -1.76 -2.86
N ASP A 379 26.00 -1.54 -1.57
CA ASP A 379 27.09 -2.15 -0.83
C ASP A 379 26.84 -3.67 -0.77
N LEU A 380 27.29 -4.39 -1.79
CA LEU A 380 27.06 -5.84 -1.97
C LEU A 380 27.64 -6.69 -0.84
N ASP A 381 28.65 -6.16 -0.14
CA ASP A 381 29.20 -6.78 1.07
C ASP A 381 28.22 -6.69 2.27
N ARG A 382 27.20 -5.83 2.17
CA ARG A 382 26.09 -5.65 3.13
C ARG A 382 24.69 -5.97 2.60
N THR A 383 24.52 -6.14 1.28
CA THR A 383 23.22 -6.37 0.61
C THR A 383 23.10 -7.76 0.02
N THR A 384 24.19 -8.55 0.03
CA THR A 384 24.03 -9.99 0.09
C THR A 384 23.44 -10.33 1.46
N PHE A 385 22.29 -11.00 1.49
CA PHE A 385 21.90 -11.73 2.70
C PHE A 385 23.11 -12.63 3.05
N PRO A 386 23.81 -12.46 4.19
CA PRO A 386 24.95 -13.27 4.52
C PRO A 386 24.39 -14.65 4.85
N GLY A 387 24.53 -15.54 3.87
CA GLY A 387 24.22 -16.94 3.98
C GLY A 387 25.05 -17.73 2.99
N THR A 388 25.15 -19.02 3.25
CA THR A 388 26.07 -19.94 2.56
C THR A 388 25.68 -20.24 1.10
N GLY A 389 24.67 -19.59 0.54
CA GLY A 389 24.12 -19.89 -0.80
C GLY A 389 23.16 -21.09 -0.85
N ASP A 390 22.98 -21.76 0.28
CA ASP A 390 22.20 -23.00 0.40
C ASP A 390 20.81 -22.83 1.03
N ASP A 391 20.50 -21.67 1.64
CA ASP A 391 19.18 -21.36 2.19
C ASP A 391 18.25 -20.76 1.12
N ASP A 392 17.11 -21.40 0.85
CA ASP A 392 16.13 -20.95 -0.16
C ASP A 392 15.62 -19.52 0.07
N ILE A 393 15.57 -19.08 1.34
CA ILE A 393 15.15 -17.73 1.75
C ILE A 393 16.11 -16.64 1.23
N ARG A 394 17.39 -16.96 1.00
CA ARG A 394 18.45 -15.98 0.67
C ARG A 394 18.75 -15.84 -0.84
N ARG A 395 18.10 -16.61 -1.71
CA ARG A 395 18.38 -16.60 -3.17
C ARG A 395 17.60 -15.51 -3.94
N GLY A 396 18.30 -14.54 -4.54
CA GLY A 396 17.68 -13.54 -5.43
C GLY A 396 17.05 -12.36 -4.68
N GLY A 397 17.91 -11.58 -4.00
CA GLY A 397 17.55 -10.51 -3.08
C GLY A 397 16.46 -9.55 -3.57
N TRP A 398 15.68 -9.05 -2.62
CA TRP A 398 14.58 -8.12 -2.85
C TRP A 398 14.79 -6.87 -2.01
N TYR A 399 14.65 -5.70 -2.62
CA TYR A 399 14.85 -4.40 -1.97
C TYR A 399 13.50 -3.88 -1.45
N ASP A 400 13.36 -3.74 -0.14
CA ASP A 400 12.14 -3.19 0.49
C ASP A 400 12.15 -1.65 0.57
N GLY A 401 13.21 -1.00 0.09
CA GLY A 401 13.35 0.45 0.13
C GLY A 401 13.74 1.04 1.48
N SER A 402 14.07 0.21 2.48
CA SER A 402 14.50 0.66 3.80
C SER A 402 16.00 0.97 3.89
N GLY A 403 16.78 0.66 2.84
CA GLY A 403 18.21 0.99 2.73
C GLY A 403 19.06 0.24 3.74
N ARG A 404 18.41 -0.70 4.42
CA ARG A 404 18.99 -1.75 5.25
C ARG A 404 18.79 -3.03 4.44
N GLY A 405 19.67 -4.02 4.57
CA GLY A 405 19.40 -5.36 4.04
C GLY A 405 18.22 -6.06 4.73
N THR A 406 17.43 -5.35 5.53
CA THR A 406 16.27 -5.90 6.23
C THR A 406 15.02 -5.70 5.39
N MET A 407 14.13 -6.69 5.41
CA MET A 407 12.87 -6.68 4.68
C MET A 407 11.67 -6.66 5.62
N SER A 408 10.87 -5.60 5.57
CA SER A 408 9.59 -5.55 6.29
C SER A 408 8.42 -6.02 5.41
N ALA A 409 7.69 -7.04 5.85
CA ALA A 409 6.45 -7.47 5.19
C ALA A 409 5.39 -6.35 5.17
N VAL A 410 5.36 -5.50 6.21
CA VAL A 410 4.42 -4.38 6.31
C VAL A 410 4.59 -3.41 5.14
N TYR A 411 5.83 -2.93 4.92
CA TYR A 411 6.15 -1.95 3.87
C TYR A 411 6.11 -2.57 2.47
N SER A 412 6.64 -3.79 2.31
CA SER A 412 6.60 -4.50 1.03
C SER A 412 5.17 -4.75 0.57
N ARG A 413 4.25 -5.06 1.50
CA ARG A 413 2.82 -5.21 1.18
C ARG A 413 2.24 -3.91 0.68
N LEU A 414 2.54 -2.78 1.32
CA LEU A 414 2.06 -1.46 0.88
C LEU A 414 2.54 -1.10 -0.52
N ALA A 415 3.76 -1.51 -0.88
CA ALA A 415 4.29 -1.34 -2.23
C ALA A 415 3.50 -2.15 -3.26
N MET A 416 3.30 -3.46 -3.02
CA MET A 416 2.59 -4.34 -3.95
C MET A 416 1.12 -3.98 -4.10
N THR A 417 0.42 -3.81 -2.98
CA THR A 417 -1.01 -3.45 -2.99
C THR A 417 -1.21 -2.06 -3.61
N GLY A 418 -0.37 -1.07 -3.30
CA GLY A 418 -0.46 0.25 -3.89
C GLY A 418 -0.14 0.27 -5.40
N TYR A 419 0.85 -0.50 -5.85
CA TYR A 419 1.17 -0.64 -7.27
C TYR A 419 -0.02 -1.21 -8.05
N VAL A 420 -0.59 -2.32 -7.61
CA VAL A 420 -1.77 -2.92 -8.26
C VAL A 420 -2.97 -1.97 -8.21
N GLN A 421 -3.28 -1.40 -7.04
CA GLN A 421 -4.42 -0.49 -6.88
C GLN A 421 -4.29 0.78 -7.74
N SER A 422 -3.06 1.25 -7.99
CA SER A 422 -2.79 2.38 -8.87
C SER A 422 -2.80 2.01 -10.36
N GLY A 423 -3.05 0.74 -10.73
CA GLY A 423 -3.14 0.26 -12.12
C GLY A 423 -1.85 -0.35 -12.67
N GLY A 424 -0.85 -0.58 -11.82
CA GLY A 424 0.36 -1.30 -12.19
C GLY A 424 0.05 -2.75 -12.58
N HIS A 425 0.66 -3.23 -13.67
CA HIS A 425 0.30 -4.51 -14.29
C HIS A 425 1.48 -5.26 -14.92
N ASN A 426 2.72 -4.98 -14.51
CA ASN A 426 3.90 -5.68 -15.01
C ASN A 426 3.94 -7.14 -14.48
N ILE A 427 3.36 -8.07 -15.25
CA ILE A 427 3.21 -9.49 -14.88
C ILE A 427 4.56 -10.15 -14.53
N PRO A 428 5.64 -10.00 -15.32
CA PRO A 428 6.95 -10.56 -14.95
C PRO A 428 7.44 -10.10 -13.57
N MET A 429 7.35 -8.80 -13.27
CA MET A 429 7.75 -8.27 -11.96
C MET A 429 6.87 -8.82 -10.83
N LEU A 430 5.54 -8.88 -11.03
CA LEU A 430 4.62 -9.40 -10.03
C LEU A 430 4.82 -10.90 -9.75
N ASN A 431 5.10 -11.70 -10.77
CA ASN A 431 5.42 -13.12 -10.58
C ASN A 431 6.75 -13.29 -9.83
N GLN A 432 7.74 -12.45 -10.11
CA GLN A 432 8.99 -12.45 -9.36
C GLN A 432 8.78 -12.03 -7.89
N ALA A 433 7.93 -11.02 -7.66
CA ALA A 433 7.52 -10.58 -6.33
C ALA A 433 6.80 -11.69 -5.54
N ALA A 434 5.92 -12.43 -6.21
CA ALA A 434 5.18 -13.53 -5.62
C ALA A 434 6.11 -14.63 -5.09
N HIS A 435 7.12 -15.02 -5.86
CA HIS A 435 8.10 -16.00 -5.40
C HIS A 435 8.86 -15.57 -4.15
N TRP A 436 9.03 -14.27 -3.94
CA TRP A 436 9.59 -13.78 -2.69
C TRP A 436 8.60 -13.93 -1.53
N TRP A 437 7.36 -13.48 -1.72
CA TRP A 437 6.29 -13.62 -0.72
C TRP A 437 6.03 -15.06 -0.32
N GLU A 438 6.13 -16.01 -1.26
CA GLU A 438 5.97 -17.44 -1.02
C GLU A 438 7.01 -18.00 -0.03
N ARG A 439 8.23 -17.44 0.00
CA ARG A 439 9.31 -17.83 0.93
C ARG A 439 9.10 -17.32 2.34
N MET A 440 8.29 -16.27 2.50
CA MET A 440 7.91 -15.78 3.83
C MET A 440 7.01 -16.78 4.55
N ILE A 441 6.34 -17.67 3.81
CA ILE A 441 5.34 -18.60 4.32
C ILE A 441 6.01 -19.83 4.93
N VAL A 442 5.70 -20.11 6.19
CA VAL A 442 6.19 -21.29 6.90
C VAL A 442 5.15 -22.40 6.84
N ARG A 443 5.58 -23.61 6.46
CA ARG A 443 4.73 -24.80 6.35
C ARG A 443 5.28 -25.96 7.19
N SER A 444 4.39 -26.77 7.76
CA SER A 444 4.73 -27.95 8.59
C SER A 444 4.14 -29.24 8.06
#